data_AF-A0A1A8XBW0-F1
#
_entry.id   AF-A0A1A8XBW0-F1
#
_cell.length_a   1.000
_cell.length_b   1.000
_cell.length_c   1.000
_cell.angle_alpha   90.00
_cell.angle_beta   90.00
_cell.angle_gamma   90.00
#
_symmetry.space_group_name_H-M   'P 1'
#
loop_
_entity.id
_entity.type
_entity.pdbx_description
1 polymer ?
#
loop_
_entity_poly.entity_id
_entity_poly.type
_entity_poly.pdbx_seq_one_letter_code
_entity_poly.pdbx_strand_id
1 'polypeptide(L)'
;MDGQEEKKQITYDTVDKFYLNNTSINMSFAEEAAQSPIHDIKSKCDSILTNNNSSNNFNILCLTLLSYFTLSKKPGSSKNPDDYCGYANYWLNNKLRNNNGELEEYASNFFEIFSSSAYMDFIPSECKKYIYNLGEDKFKKMKILFTYYNDYNNFRMNKKIKPDLSCTYAQNCANIYKDNIIKCSTFEDDFCTKLKEFKNTLMQQLKSPGICTAEQEIILSIDRTMAESSSQKGSEEPTQASTISASTISASTFGTTMGVPLVLLLLYKFTPFGSWLSPQIGNIKNRFNISDNEQNDSLFNYSELNSSNEQYNVPYNIIGN
;
A
#
# COMPACT_ATOMS: atom_id res chain seq x y z
N MET A 1 -34.94 -10.26 11.15
CA MET A 1 -33.59 -10.04 11.69
C MET A 1 -32.74 -9.69 10.50
N ASP A 2 -32.50 -8.39 10.33
CA ASP A 2 -31.85 -7.84 9.16
C ASP A 2 -30.36 -8.15 9.25
N GLY A 3 -29.89 -9.11 8.45
CA GLY A 3 -28.50 -9.51 8.40
C GLY A 3 -27.71 -8.47 7.62
N GLN A 4 -27.30 -7.38 8.27
CA GLN A 4 -26.33 -6.47 7.69
C GLN A 4 -25.05 -7.27 7.41
N GLU A 5 -24.81 -7.56 6.13
CA GLU A 5 -23.65 -8.32 5.69
C GLU A 5 -22.37 -7.58 6.14
N GLU A 6 -21.51 -8.26 6.89
CA GLU A 6 -20.35 -7.64 7.51
C GLU A 6 -19.37 -7.12 6.44
N LYS A 7 -19.11 -5.81 6.46
CA LYS A 7 -18.18 -5.16 5.52
C LYS A 7 -16.78 -5.76 5.67
N LYS A 8 -16.11 -6.04 4.55
CA LYS A 8 -14.73 -6.53 4.56
C LYS A 8 -13.77 -5.37 4.68
N GLN A 9 -13.04 -5.35 5.79
CA GLN A 9 -12.06 -4.31 6.05
C GLN A 9 -10.81 -4.50 5.19
N ILE A 10 -10.45 -3.46 4.46
CA ILE A 10 -9.19 -3.37 3.73
C ILE A 10 -8.08 -2.97 4.72
N THR A 11 -6.92 -3.60 4.63
CA THR A 11 -5.75 -3.31 5.47
C THR A 11 -4.65 -2.63 4.67
N TYR A 12 -3.63 -2.10 5.35
CA TYR A 12 -2.49 -1.50 4.66
C TYR A 12 -1.61 -2.53 3.93
N ASP A 13 -1.71 -3.81 4.29
CA ASP A 13 -0.96 -4.92 3.69
C ASP A 13 -1.37 -5.25 2.25
N THR A 14 -2.45 -4.64 1.73
CA THR A 14 -2.88 -4.84 0.35
C THR A 14 -2.33 -3.79 -0.60
N VAL A 15 -1.71 -2.71 -0.10
CA VAL A 15 -1.32 -1.56 -0.93
C VAL A 15 -0.33 -1.94 -2.03
N ASP A 16 0.70 -2.71 -1.71
CA ASP A 16 1.67 -3.19 -2.69
C ASP A 16 1.02 -4.10 -3.73
N LYS A 17 0.01 -4.88 -3.31
CA LYS A 17 -0.75 -5.79 -4.17
C LYS A 17 -1.68 -5.08 -5.16
N PHE A 18 -1.98 -3.80 -4.95
CA PHE A 18 -2.77 -3.02 -5.92
C PHE A 18 -2.00 -2.73 -7.21
N TYR A 19 -0.66 -2.76 -7.15
CA TYR A 19 0.21 -2.64 -8.31
C TYR A 19 0.67 -3.97 -8.86
N LEU A 20 0.79 -4.97 -7.98
CA LEU A 20 0.98 -6.34 -8.40
C LEU A 20 -0.34 -6.83 -9.03
N ASN A 21 -0.27 -7.80 -9.95
CA ASN A 21 -1.47 -8.44 -10.53
C ASN A 21 -2.37 -7.56 -11.42
N ASN A 22 -1.84 -6.50 -12.03
CA ASN A 22 -2.53 -5.64 -13.01
C ASN A 22 -3.78 -4.92 -12.49
N THR A 23 -3.96 -4.85 -11.17
CA THR A 23 -5.14 -4.26 -10.54
C THR A 23 -5.29 -2.76 -10.88
N SER A 24 -4.24 -1.96 -10.69
CA SER A 24 -4.25 -0.53 -11.07
C SER A 24 -4.40 -0.31 -12.57
N ILE A 25 -3.75 -1.14 -13.38
CA ILE A 25 -3.80 -1.09 -14.86
C ILE A 25 -5.22 -1.37 -15.36
N ASN A 26 -5.87 -2.42 -14.85
CA ASN A 26 -7.24 -2.77 -15.19
C ASN A 26 -8.21 -1.62 -14.88
N MET A 27 -7.97 -0.86 -13.82
CA MET A 27 -8.79 0.31 -13.49
C MET A 27 -8.56 1.45 -14.48
N SER A 28 -7.32 1.70 -14.92
CA SER A 28 -7.05 2.69 -15.97
C SER A 28 -7.82 2.36 -17.26
N PHE A 29 -7.80 1.09 -17.69
CA PHE A 29 -8.60 0.66 -18.84
C PHE A 29 -10.11 0.76 -18.59
N ALA A 30 -10.56 0.56 -17.36
CA ALA A 30 -11.97 0.72 -17.00
C ALA A 30 -12.43 2.19 -17.02
N GLU A 31 -11.56 3.12 -16.64
CA GLU A 31 -11.82 4.57 -16.75
C GLU A 31 -11.99 4.99 -18.22
N GLU A 32 -11.12 4.48 -19.10
CA GLU A 32 -11.24 4.70 -20.54
C GLU A 32 -12.53 4.07 -21.11
N ALA A 33 -12.81 2.81 -20.75
CA ALA A 33 -14.00 2.11 -21.22
C ALA A 33 -15.32 2.78 -20.77
N ALA A 34 -15.33 3.46 -19.62
CA ALA A 34 -16.51 4.17 -19.12
C ALA A 34 -16.92 5.36 -20.00
N GLN A 35 -16.01 5.89 -20.83
CA GLN A 35 -16.33 6.97 -21.78
C GLN A 35 -17.12 6.47 -23.00
N SER A 36 -16.98 5.18 -23.33
CA SER A 36 -17.72 4.52 -24.40
C SER A 36 -18.20 3.14 -23.92
N PRO A 37 -19.18 3.10 -23.00
CA PRO A 37 -19.55 1.88 -22.32
C PRO A 37 -20.30 0.93 -23.26
N ILE A 38 -19.97 -0.36 -23.17
CA ILE A 38 -20.76 -1.39 -23.86
C ILE A 38 -22.18 -1.44 -23.29
N HIS A 39 -23.15 -1.80 -24.14
CA HIS A 39 -24.58 -1.76 -23.82
C HIS A 39 -24.95 -2.52 -22.53
N ASP A 40 -24.36 -3.70 -22.29
CA ASP A 40 -24.63 -4.50 -21.09
C ASP A 40 -24.21 -3.79 -19.79
N ILE A 41 -23.00 -3.20 -19.77
CA ILE A 41 -22.49 -2.44 -18.62
C ILE A 41 -23.35 -1.20 -18.38
N LYS A 42 -23.70 -0.49 -19.46
CA LYS A 42 -24.57 0.69 -19.38
C LYS A 42 -25.93 0.34 -18.80
N SER A 43 -26.60 -0.69 -19.32
CA SER A 43 -27.91 -1.13 -18.85
C SER A 43 -27.90 -1.53 -17.36
N LYS A 44 -26.86 -2.26 -16.93
CA LYS A 44 -26.67 -2.61 -15.51
C LYS A 44 -26.46 -1.38 -14.65
N CYS A 45 -25.65 -0.42 -15.11
CA CYS A 45 -25.41 0.80 -14.38
C CYS A 45 -26.67 1.67 -14.26
N ASP A 46 -27.42 1.84 -15.37
CA ASP A 46 -28.71 2.52 -15.39
C ASP A 46 -29.67 1.89 -14.36
N SER A 47 -29.68 0.56 -14.26
CA SER A 47 -30.47 -0.19 -13.27
C SER A 47 -30.02 0.05 -11.83
N ILE A 48 -28.72 0.10 -11.56
CA ILE A 48 -28.16 0.40 -10.22
C ILE A 48 -28.55 1.81 -9.77
N LEU A 49 -28.52 2.77 -10.70
CA LEU A 49 -28.76 4.18 -10.41
C LEU A 49 -30.24 4.58 -10.51
N THR A 50 -31.14 3.65 -10.85
CA THR A 50 -32.58 3.93 -11.01
C THR A 50 -33.16 4.52 -9.72
N ASN A 51 -33.94 5.60 -9.85
CA ASN A 51 -34.56 6.42 -8.79
C ASN A 51 -33.68 7.45 -8.07
N ASN A 52 -32.40 7.57 -8.42
CA ASN A 52 -31.56 8.65 -7.92
C ASN A 52 -31.37 9.68 -9.02
N ASN A 53 -31.48 10.98 -8.69
CA ASN A 53 -31.11 12.07 -9.60
C ASN A 53 -29.63 11.87 -9.96
N SER A 54 -29.39 11.15 -11.05
CA SER A 54 -28.08 10.66 -11.44
C SER A 54 -27.25 11.85 -11.88
N SER A 55 -26.42 12.35 -10.97
CA SER A 55 -25.33 13.23 -11.37
C SER A 55 -24.51 12.49 -12.43
N ASN A 56 -24.03 13.20 -13.45
CA ASN A 56 -23.17 12.62 -14.47
C ASN A 56 -21.97 11.88 -13.84
N ASN A 57 -21.51 12.36 -12.66
CA ASN A 57 -20.45 11.75 -11.87
C ASN A 57 -20.83 10.34 -11.38
N PHE A 58 -22.07 10.10 -10.93
CA PHE A 58 -22.49 8.77 -10.48
C PHE A 58 -22.49 7.76 -11.62
N ASN A 59 -22.94 8.19 -12.80
CA ASN A 59 -22.95 7.35 -13.98
C ASN A 59 -21.53 6.90 -14.35
N ILE A 60 -20.58 7.84 -14.44
CA ILE A 60 -19.18 7.53 -14.77
C ILE A 60 -18.57 6.58 -13.73
N LEU A 61 -18.72 6.87 -12.43
CA LEU A 61 -18.18 6.03 -11.36
C LEU A 61 -18.72 4.59 -11.42
N CYS A 62 -20.02 4.45 -11.64
CA CYS A 62 -20.67 3.17 -11.75
C CYS A 62 -20.19 2.41 -13.00
N LEU A 63 -20.18 3.03 -14.17
CA LEU A 63 -19.67 2.43 -15.42
C LEU A 63 -18.22 1.95 -15.27
N THR A 64 -17.35 2.77 -14.66
CA THR A 64 -15.95 2.41 -14.40
C THR A 64 -15.86 1.19 -13.49
N LEU A 65 -16.57 1.17 -12.35
CA LEU A 65 -16.52 0.04 -11.42
C LEU A 65 -16.99 -1.27 -12.06
N LEU A 66 -18.12 -1.25 -12.79
CA LEU A 66 -18.62 -2.47 -13.46
C LEU A 66 -17.66 -2.96 -14.55
N SER A 67 -17.04 -2.04 -15.30
CA SER A 67 -16.01 -2.35 -16.30
C SER A 67 -14.78 -2.96 -15.65
N TYR A 68 -14.30 -2.36 -14.56
CA TYR A 68 -13.16 -2.83 -13.79
C TYR A 68 -13.36 -4.25 -13.25
N PHE A 69 -14.53 -4.53 -12.67
CA PHE A 69 -14.84 -5.85 -12.16
C PHE A 69 -14.93 -6.91 -13.26
N THR A 70 -15.36 -6.52 -14.46
CA THR A 70 -15.35 -7.39 -15.64
C THR A 70 -13.92 -7.70 -16.08
N LEU A 71 -13.04 -6.70 -16.11
CA LEU A 71 -11.62 -6.87 -16.44
C LEU A 71 -10.88 -7.71 -15.39
N SER A 72 -11.20 -7.53 -14.11
CA SER A 72 -10.58 -8.25 -13.00
C SER A 72 -10.90 -9.75 -12.98
N LYS A 73 -11.93 -10.19 -13.71
CA LYS A 73 -12.25 -11.61 -13.89
C LYS A 73 -11.50 -12.27 -15.07
N LYS A 74 -10.81 -11.50 -15.92
CA LYS A 74 -10.08 -12.05 -17.06
C LYS A 74 -8.84 -12.84 -16.60
N PRO A 75 -8.41 -13.87 -17.36
CA PRO A 75 -7.16 -14.58 -17.09
C PRO A 75 -5.98 -13.61 -16.95
N GLY A 76 -5.12 -13.84 -15.96
CA GLY A 76 -3.96 -12.98 -15.65
C GLY A 76 -4.20 -11.91 -14.58
N SER A 77 -5.44 -11.71 -14.15
CA SER A 77 -5.78 -10.84 -13.01
C SER A 77 -5.68 -11.59 -11.67
N SER A 78 -5.58 -10.84 -10.56
CA SER A 78 -5.64 -11.45 -9.23
C SER A 78 -6.98 -12.16 -9.00
N LYS A 79 -6.92 -13.35 -8.41
CA LYS A 79 -8.10 -14.09 -7.95
C LYS A 79 -8.45 -13.77 -6.49
N ASN A 80 -7.61 -13.00 -5.79
CA ASN A 80 -7.84 -12.63 -4.41
C ASN A 80 -8.75 -11.39 -4.32
N PRO A 81 -9.95 -11.48 -3.73
CA PRO A 81 -10.87 -10.36 -3.59
C PRO A 81 -10.29 -9.16 -2.85
N ASP A 82 -9.40 -9.39 -1.88
CA ASP A 82 -8.74 -8.31 -1.15
C ASP A 82 -7.88 -7.43 -2.05
N ASP A 83 -7.34 -7.99 -3.14
CA ASP A 83 -6.52 -7.24 -4.09
C ASP A 83 -7.40 -6.36 -4.97
N TYR A 84 -8.37 -6.97 -5.68
CA TYR A 84 -9.11 -6.26 -6.72
C TYR A 84 -10.33 -5.50 -6.16
N CYS A 85 -11.11 -6.10 -5.25
CA CYS A 85 -12.19 -5.37 -4.58
C CYS A 85 -11.64 -4.31 -3.62
N GLY A 86 -10.53 -4.62 -2.93
CA GLY A 86 -9.85 -3.67 -2.06
C GLY A 86 -9.37 -2.44 -2.83
N TYR A 87 -8.78 -2.64 -4.00
CA TYR A 87 -8.37 -1.54 -4.85
C TYR A 87 -9.55 -0.74 -5.41
N ALA A 88 -10.62 -1.40 -5.85
CA ALA A 88 -11.83 -0.70 -6.31
C ALA A 88 -12.38 0.26 -5.25
N ASN A 89 -12.39 -0.17 -3.97
CA ASN A 89 -12.83 0.70 -2.90
C ASN A 89 -11.86 1.86 -2.62
N TYR A 90 -10.54 1.60 -2.67
CA TYR A 90 -9.54 2.66 -2.55
C TYR A 90 -9.68 3.70 -3.66
N TRP A 91 -9.78 3.25 -4.91
CA TRP A 91 -10.00 4.11 -6.09
C TRP A 91 -11.27 4.93 -5.93
N LEU A 92 -12.37 4.29 -5.52
CA LEU A 92 -13.65 4.98 -5.34
C LEU A 92 -13.56 6.05 -4.24
N ASN A 93 -12.95 5.73 -3.10
CA ASN A 93 -12.70 6.72 -2.05
C ASN A 93 -11.85 7.88 -2.54
N ASN A 94 -10.87 7.63 -3.42
CA ASN A 94 -10.05 8.71 -4.00
C ASN A 94 -10.84 9.61 -4.95
N LYS A 95 -11.79 9.06 -5.74
CA LYS A 95 -12.63 9.84 -6.65
C LYS A 95 -13.74 10.62 -5.95
N LEU A 96 -14.20 10.13 -4.80
CA LEU A 96 -15.28 10.72 -4.01
C LEU A 96 -14.80 11.72 -2.95
N ARG A 97 -13.50 12.06 -2.97
CA ARG A 97 -12.90 13.00 -2.03
C ARG A 97 -12.26 14.17 -2.75
N ASN A 98 -12.31 15.33 -2.11
CA ASN A 98 -11.60 16.51 -2.56
C ASN A 98 -10.08 16.37 -2.31
N ASN A 99 -9.32 17.39 -2.72
CA ASN A 99 -7.86 17.41 -2.55
C ASN A 99 -7.40 17.34 -1.08
N ASN A 100 -8.24 17.79 -0.14
CA ASN A 100 -7.98 17.73 1.30
C ASN A 100 -8.25 16.34 1.90
N GLY A 101 -8.82 15.42 1.10
CA GLY A 101 -9.19 14.07 1.51
C GLY A 101 -10.53 14.00 2.25
N GLU A 102 -11.32 15.07 2.25
CA GLU A 102 -12.67 15.11 2.79
C GLU A 102 -13.65 14.56 1.75
N LEU A 103 -14.74 13.95 2.20
CA LEU A 103 -15.76 13.43 1.28
C LEU A 103 -16.54 14.57 0.65
N GLU A 104 -16.78 14.42 -0.65
CA GLU A 104 -17.76 15.26 -1.34
C GLU A 104 -19.17 15.01 -0.77
N GLU A 105 -20.02 16.03 -0.79
CA GLU A 105 -21.37 15.98 -0.21
C GLU A 105 -22.20 14.78 -0.74
N TYR A 106 -22.05 14.47 -2.02
CA TYR A 106 -22.76 13.38 -2.70
C TYR A 106 -22.16 11.99 -2.43
N ALA A 107 -20.97 11.89 -1.84
CA ALA A 107 -20.20 10.65 -1.79
C ALA A 107 -20.90 9.55 -0.99
N SER A 108 -21.47 9.92 0.16
CA SER A 108 -22.16 8.97 1.04
C SER A 108 -23.34 8.29 0.32
N ASN A 109 -24.10 9.07 -0.45
CA ASN A 109 -25.21 8.55 -1.25
C ASN A 109 -24.72 7.54 -2.30
N PHE A 110 -23.60 7.82 -2.98
CA PHE A 110 -23.05 6.87 -3.95
C PHE A 110 -22.64 5.54 -3.31
N PHE A 111 -21.94 5.57 -2.17
CA PHE A 111 -21.56 4.35 -1.46
C PHE A 111 -22.78 3.52 -1.08
N GLU A 112 -23.85 4.15 -0.60
CA GLU A 112 -25.09 3.48 -0.22
C GLU A 112 -25.81 2.86 -1.42
N ILE A 113 -26.01 3.63 -2.49
CA ILE A 113 -26.65 3.16 -3.73
C ILE A 113 -25.91 1.97 -4.31
N PHE A 114 -24.59 2.09 -4.46
CA PHE A 114 -23.79 1.07 -5.12
C PHE A 114 -23.67 -0.20 -4.28
N SER A 115 -23.48 -0.07 -2.96
CA SER A 115 -23.36 -1.24 -2.06
C SER A 115 -24.69 -1.94 -1.77
N SER A 116 -25.82 -1.24 -1.86
CA SER A 116 -27.14 -1.81 -1.53
C SER A 116 -27.90 -2.38 -2.73
N SER A 117 -27.42 -2.11 -3.96
CA SER A 117 -28.11 -2.55 -5.17
C SER A 117 -28.17 -4.08 -5.28
N ALA A 118 -29.37 -4.62 -5.51
CA ALA A 118 -29.59 -6.04 -5.82
C ALA A 118 -28.98 -6.45 -7.17
N TYR A 119 -28.74 -5.49 -8.08
CA TYR A 119 -28.11 -5.76 -9.36
C TYR A 119 -26.61 -6.08 -9.25
N MET A 120 -25.98 -5.78 -8.11
CA MET A 120 -24.60 -6.18 -7.82
C MET A 120 -24.43 -7.70 -7.65
N ASP A 121 -25.52 -8.45 -7.49
CA ASP A 121 -25.49 -9.90 -7.33
C ASP A 121 -25.03 -10.63 -8.63
N PHE A 122 -24.96 -9.91 -9.77
CA PHE A 122 -24.51 -10.42 -11.08
C PHE A 122 -23.07 -10.02 -11.47
N ILE A 123 -22.43 -9.14 -10.72
CA ILE A 123 -21.00 -8.75 -10.83
C ILE A 123 -20.25 -9.54 -9.73
N PRO A 124 -18.91 -9.55 -9.49
CA PRO A 124 -18.41 -10.39 -8.39
C PRO A 124 -19.08 -9.89 -7.10
N SER A 125 -20.07 -10.65 -6.64
CA SER A 125 -20.95 -10.34 -5.51
C SER A 125 -20.14 -10.10 -4.25
N GLU A 126 -18.96 -10.70 -4.21
CA GLU A 126 -17.96 -10.50 -3.18
C GLU A 126 -17.36 -9.09 -3.11
N CYS A 127 -17.39 -8.25 -4.14
CA CYS A 127 -16.89 -6.87 -4.01
C CYS A 127 -17.87 -5.94 -3.29
N LYS A 128 -19.15 -6.31 -3.21
CA LYS A 128 -20.20 -5.51 -2.56
C LYS A 128 -19.82 -5.16 -1.12
N LYS A 129 -19.35 -6.15 -0.35
CA LYS A 129 -18.86 -6.00 1.04
C LYS A 129 -17.60 -5.13 1.18
N TYR A 130 -16.88 -4.82 0.10
CA TYR A 130 -15.69 -3.96 0.12
C TYR A 130 -16.01 -2.50 -0.21
N ILE A 131 -17.17 -2.18 -0.79
CA ILE A 131 -17.50 -0.81 -1.19
C ILE A 131 -18.05 -0.03 0.00
N TYR A 132 -17.21 0.81 0.59
CA TYR A 132 -17.58 1.65 1.72
C TYR A 132 -16.61 2.83 1.89
N ASN A 133 -17.11 3.90 2.51
CA ASN A 133 -16.30 5.01 2.97
C ASN A 133 -15.22 4.53 3.97
N LEU A 134 -13.94 4.64 3.60
CA LEU A 134 -12.81 4.21 4.43
C LEU A 134 -12.64 5.01 5.74
N GLY A 135 -13.27 6.18 5.83
CA GLY A 135 -12.95 7.20 6.82
C GLY A 135 -11.71 8.01 6.43
N GLU A 136 -11.65 9.26 6.88
CA GLU A 136 -10.61 10.21 6.44
C GLU A 136 -9.19 9.79 6.85
N ASP A 137 -8.98 9.44 8.12
CA ASP A 137 -7.64 9.06 8.61
C ASP A 137 -7.11 7.84 7.86
N LYS A 138 -7.93 6.79 7.77
CA LYS A 138 -7.56 5.55 7.07
C LYS A 138 -7.28 5.80 5.59
N PHE A 139 -8.12 6.59 4.92
CA PHE A 139 -7.90 6.95 3.51
C PHE A 139 -6.61 7.76 3.32
N LYS A 140 -6.36 8.78 4.15
CA LYS A 140 -5.15 9.61 4.06
C LYS A 140 -3.88 8.75 4.21
N LYS A 141 -3.85 7.86 5.21
CA LYS A 141 -2.76 6.88 5.41
C LYS A 141 -2.61 5.92 4.22
N MET A 142 -3.72 5.40 3.70
CA MET A 142 -3.71 4.52 2.51
C MET A 142 -3.14 5.24 1.28
N LYS A 143 -3.54 6.50 1.06
CA LYS A 143 -3.07 7.34 -0.04
C LYS A 143 -1.56 7.59 0.06
N ILE A 144 -1.04 7.86 1.27
CA ILE A 144 0.41 8.01 1.50
C ILE A 144 1.16 6.74 1.10
N LEU A 145 0.72 5.57 1.57
CA LEU A 145 1.36 4.29 1.23
C LEU A 145 1.26 3.98 -0.27
N PHE A 146 0.12 4.28 -0.89
CA PHE A 146 -0.07 4.06 -2.32
C PHE A 146 0.86 4.94 -3.15
N THR A 147 0.96 6.24 -2.84
CA THR A 147 1.90 7.16 -3.49
C THR A 147 3.35 6.70 -3.30
N TYR A 148 3.73 6.29 -2.08
CA TYR A 148 5.05 5.72 -1.82
C TYR A 148 5.34 4.55 -2.75
N TYR A 149 4.43 3.57 -2.81
CA TYR A 149 4.64 2.36 -3.58
C TYR A 149 4.62 2.61 -5.10
N ASN A 150 3.88 3.64 -5.55
CA ASN A 150 3.91 4.13 -6.92
C ASN A 150 5.32 4.59 -7.30
N ASP A 151 5.91 5.47 -6.49
CA ASP A 151 7.27 5.97 -6.71
C ASP A 151 8.29 4.81 -6.62
N TYR A 152 8.13 3.89 -5.66
CA TYR A 152 8.97 2.71 -5.57
C TYR A 152 8.92 1.84 -6.83
N ASN A 153 7.74 1.61 -7.40
CA ASN A 153 7.61 0.87 -8.65
C ASN A 153 8.26 1.61 -9.82
N ASN A 154 8.08 2.94 -9.90
CA ASN A 154 8.73 3.74 -10.93
C ASN A 154 10.26 3.73 -10.82
N PHE A 155 10.80 3.78 -9.59
CA PHE A 155 12.21 3.50 -9.32
C PHE A 155 12.61 2.14 -9.88
N ARG A 156 11.89 1.05 -9.52
CA ARG A 156 12.22 -0.30 -9.99
C ARG A 156 12.24 -0.44 -11.51
N MET A 157 11.25 0.16 -12.18
CA MET A 157 11.12 0.11 -13.64
C MET A 157 12.24 0.87 -14.35
N ASN A 158 12.63 2.02 -13.81
CA ASN A 158 13.64 2.89 -14.42
C ASN A 158 15.07 2.57 -13.99
N LYS A 159 15.27 1.78 -12.91
CA LYS A 159 16.58 1.48 -12.30
C LYS A 159 17.68 1.09 -13.29
N LYS A 160 17.34 0.36 -14.35
CA LYS A 160 18.31 -0.09 -15.38
C LYS A 160 18.39 0.81 -16.61
N ILE A 161 17.31 1.55 -16.91
CA ILE A 161 17.15 2.25 -18.18
C ILE A 161 17.47 3.74 -18.02
N LYS A 162 16.98 4.36 -16.94
CA LYS A 162 17.14 5.78 -16.62
C LYS A 162 17.54 5.94 -15.14
N PRO A 163 18.81 5.72 -14.78
CA PRO A 163 19.26 5.71 -13.39
C PRO A 163 18.97 7.00 -12.64
N ASP A 164 19.18 8.16 -13.28
CA ASP A 164 18.92 9.46 -12.64
C ASP A 164 17.43 9.64 -12.32
N LEU A 165 16.56 9.34 -13.28
CA LEU A 165 15.10 9.36 -13.08
C LEU A 165 14.68 8.36 -12.00
N SER A 166 15.30 7.18 -11.98
CA SER A 166 15.09 6.19 -10.92
C SER A 166 15.42 6.77 -9.56
N CYS A 167 16.55 7.47 -9.40
CA CYS A 167 16.92 8.09 -8.13
C CYS A 167 15.97 9.22 -7.73
N THR A 168 15.41 9.98 -8.68
CA THR A 168 14.33 10.94 -8.37
C THR A 168 13.13 10.26 -7.70
N TYR A 169 12.72 9.09 -8.19
CA TYR A 169 11.64 8.33 -7.55
C TYR A 169 12.04 7.78 -6.17
N ALA A 170 13.28 7.33 -5.99
CA ALA A 170 13.79 6.93 -4.68
C ALA A 170 13.81 8.12 -3.69
N GLN A 171 14.14 9.32 -4.18
CA GLN A 171 14.11 10.55 -3.39
C GLN A 171 12.68 10.89 -2.95
N ASN A 172 11.68 10.76 -3.83
CA ASN A 172 10.27 10.94 -3.46
C ASN A 172 9.86 9.97 -2.34
N CYS A 173 10.25 8.70 -2.46
CA CYS A 173 10.01 7.72 -1.40
C CYS A 173 10.66 8.13 -0.07
N ALA A 174 11.91 8.60 -0.10
CA ALA A 174 12.62 9.06 1.09
C ALA A 174 11.93 10.27 1.75
N ASN A 175 11.43 11.21 0.95
CA ASN A 175 10.66 12.36 1.44
C ASN A 175 9.34 11.94 2.09
N ILE A 176 8.58 11.04 1.44
CA ILE A 176 7.33 10.50 2.03
C ILE A 176 7.62 9.80 3.36
N TYR A 177 8.70 9.03 3.44
CA TYR A 177 9.13 8.40 4.68
C TYR A 177 9.42 9.44 5.77
N LYS A 178 10.25 10.44 5.46
CA LYS A 178 10.61 11.54 6.36
C LYS A 178 9.39 12.24 6.95
N ASP A 179 8.45 12.64 6.10
CA ASP A 179 7.32 13.48 6.48
C ASP A 179 6.29 12.75 7.36
N ASN A 180 6.30 11.41 7.33
CA ASN A 180 5.29 10.59 7.99
C ASN A 180 5.83 9.75 9.13
N ILE A 181 7.11 9.36 9.11
CA ILE A 181 7.67 8.48 10.14
C ILE A 181 7.72 9.15 11.52
N ILE A 182 7.87 10.48 11.60
CA ILE A 182 7.88 11.21 12.88
C ILE A 182 6.58 10.98 13.66
N LYS A 183 5.45 10.84 12.97
CA LYS A 183 4.14 10.57 13.60
C LYS A 183 4.10 9.18 14.24
N CYS A 184 4.90 8.24 13.73
CA CYS A 184 5.02 6.88 14.24
C CYS A 184 5.80 6.77 15.56
N SER A 185 6.46 7.83 16.03
CA SER A 185 7.15 7.83 17.35
C SER A 185 6.20 7.83 18.54
N THR A 186 4.93 8.18 18.32
CA THR A 186 3.95 8.35 19.41
C THR A 186 3.03 7.15 19.56
N PHE A 187 2.73 6.46 18.46
CA PHE A 187 1.90 5.28 18.41
C PHE A 187 2.31 4.44 17.19
N GLU A 188 2.70 3.20 17.41
CA GLU A 188 3.05 2.27 16.33
C GLU A 188 1.78 1.54 15.90
N ASP A 189 1.22 1.95 14.76
CA ASP A 189 0.06 1.31 14.14
C ASP A 189 0.44 0.51 12.88
N ASP A 190 -0.55 -0.16 12.29
CA ASP A 190 -0.39 -0.95 11.06
C ASP A 190 0.15 -0.10 9.90
N PHE A 191 -0.18 1.20 9.85
CA PHE A 191 0.34 2.11 8.83
C PHE A 191 1.85 2.33 9.02
N CYS A 192 2.29 2.59 10.25
CA CYS A 192 3.69 2.77 10.58
C CYS A 192 4.51 1.51 10.30
N THR A 193 3.96 0.34 10.63
CA THR A 193 4.57 -0.96 10.31
C THR A 193 4.77 -1.10 8.81
N LYS A 194 3.71 -0.84 8.02
CA LYS A 194 3.78 -0.96 6.56
C LYS A 194 4.72 0.05 5.91
N LEU A 195 4.74 1.30 6.40
CA LEU A 195 5.63 2.34 5.91
C LEU A 195 7.11 1.97 6.15
N LYS A 196 7.44 1.41 7.33
CA LYS A 196 8.79 0.91 7.62
C LYS A 196 9.16 -0.27 6.72
N GLU A 197 8.23 -1.19 6.45
CA GLU A 197 8.43 -2.33 5.54
C GLU A 197 8.79 -1.83 4.12
N PHE A 198 8.03 -0.88 3.60
CA PHE A 198 8.28 -0.26 2.29
C PHE A 198 9.64 0.44 2.25
N LYS A 199 9.97 1.23 3.28
CA LYS A 199 11.31 1.84 3.41
C LYS A 199 12.42 0.81 3.39
N ASN A 200 12.27 -0.29 4.15
CA ASN A 200 13.30 -1.33 4.22
C ASN A 200 13.47 -2.02 2.87
N THR A 201 12.37 -2.26 2.17
CA THR A 201 12.36 -2.81 0.81
C THR A 201 13.09 -1.91 -0.18
N LEU A 202 12.84 -0.59 -0.16
CA LEU A 202 13.60 0.36 -0.97
C LEU A 202 15.09 0.33 -0.60
N MET A 203 15.42 0.42 0.69
CA MET A 203 16.81 0.44 1.18
C MET A 203 17.61 -0.78 0.70
N GLN A 204 17.01 -1.98 0.70
CA GLN A 204 17.63 -3.18 0.14
C GLN A 204 17.97 -3.03 -1.34
N GLN A 205 17.06 -2.41 -2.12
CA GLN A 205 17.27 -2.17 -3.55
C GLN A 205 18.30 -1.07 -3.84
N LEU A 206 18.50 -0.12 -2.93
CA LEU A 206 19.53 0.91 -3.07
C LEU A 206 20.92 0.33 -2.77
N LYS A 207 21.05 -0.45 -1.68
CA LYS A 207 22.31 -1.08 -1.25
C LYS A 207 22.91 -2.05 -2.27
N SER A 208 22.06 -2.75 -3.04
CA SER A 208 22.50 -3.70 -4.07
C SER A 208 21.84 -3.33 -5.41
N PRO A 209 22.56 -2.67 -6.34
CA PRO A 209 24.01 -2.66 -6.54
C PRO A 209 24.78 -1.40 -6.02
N GLY A 210 24.23 -0.66 -5.05
CA GLY A 210 24.88 0.56 -4.54
C GLY A 210 24.57 1.77 -5.42
N ILE A 211 23.29 2.07 -5.59
CA ILE A 211 22.78 3.18 -6.41
C ILE A 211 22.08 4.22 -5.54
N CYS A 212 21.95 5.45 -6.05
CA CYS A 212 21.24 6.53 -5.36
C CYS A 212 21.78 6.74 -3.94
N THR A 213 23.10 6.90 -3.81
CA THR A 213 23.80 6.97 -2.51
C THR A 213 23.31 8.15 -1.66
N ALA A 214 22.94 9.27 -2.29
CA ALA A 214 22.37 10.41 -1.58
C ALA A 214 21.05 10.04 -0.89
N GLU A 215 20.17 9.31 -1.57
CA GLU A 215 18.89 8.85 -1.04
C GLU A 215 19.07 7.82 0.08
N GLN A 216 20.10 6.96 -0.01
CA GLN A 216 20.46 6.06 1.09
C GLN A 216 20.84 6.85 2.36
N GLU A 217 21.69 7.86 2.23
CA GLU A 217 22.11 8.70 3.35
C GLU A 217 20.95 9.49 3.97
N ILE A 218 20.03 10.00 3.14
CA ILE A 218 18.80 10.66 3.62
C ILE A 218 18.02 9.71 4.52
N ILE A 219 17.76 8.47 4.07
CA ILE A 219 16.98 7.49 4.83
C ILE A 219 17.71 7.09 6.12
N LEU A 220 19.03 6.87 6.08
CA LEU A 220 19.82 6.53 7.26
C LEU A 220 19.83 7.65 8.30
N SER A 221 19.94 8.91 7.85
CA SER A 221 19.87 10.09 8.72
C SER A 221 18.52 10.22 9.42
N ILE A 222 17.42 9.92 8.70
CA ILE A 222 16.07 9.89 9.28
C ILE A 222 15.99 8.80 10.36
N ASP A 223 16.42 7.57 10.06
CA ASP A 223 16.41 6.45 11.03
C ASP A 223 17.19 6.80 12.31
N ARG A 224 18.34 7.46 12.17
CA ARG A 224 19.15 7.91 13.31
C ARG A 224 18.40 8.91 14.19
N THR A 225 17.80 9.93 13.57
CA THR A 225 17.02 10.96 14.28
C THR A 225 15.84 10.34 15.04
N MET A 226 15.20 9.34 14.44
CA MET A 226 14.08 8.61 15.06
C MET A 226 14.51 7.78 16.28
N ALA A 227 15.69 7.16 16.24
CA ALA A 227 16.23 6.42 17.37
C ALA A 227 16.64 7.34 18.55
N GLU A 228 17.23 8.50 18.25
CA GLU A 228 17.65 9.50 19.26
C GLU A 228 16.43 10.08 20.01
N SER A 229 15.36 10.43 19.28
CA SER A 229 14.13 10.95 19.89
C SER A 229 13.39 9.95 20.79
N SER A 230 13.52 8.65 20.50
CA SER A 230 12.93 7.58 21.33
C SER A 230 13.71 7.36 22.64
N SER A 231 15.02 7.67 22.64
CA SER A 231 15.89 7.45 23.81
C SER A 231 15.78 8.56 24.87
N GLN A 232 15.47 9.80 24.46
CA GLN A 232 15.31 10.93 25.39
C GLN A 232 14.00 10.88 26.21
N LYS A 233 13.00 10.12 25.78
CA LYS A 233 11.71 9.99 26.48
C LYS A 233 11.75 9.09 27.73
N GLY A 234 12.89 8.44 28.01
CA GLY A 234 13.07 7.52 29.14
C GLY A 234 13.68 8.13 30.40
N SER A 235 13.94 9.44 30.44
CA SER A 235 14.59 10.12 31.58
C SER A 235 13.68 11.19 32.19
N GLU A 236 12.45 10.84 32.57
CA GLU A 236 11.76 11.55 33.64
C GLU A 236 12.18 10.92 34.96
N GLU A 237 13.25 11.46 35.54
CA GLU A 237 13.68 11.19 36.91
C GLU A 237 12.64 11.80 37.87
N PRO A 238 12.09 11.02 38.83
CA PRO A 238 11.15 11.57 39.80
C PRO A 238 11.92 12.51 40.73
N THR A 239 11.47 13.75 40.78
CA THR A 239 12.00 14.81 41.63
C THR A 239 11.99 14.33 43.08
N GLN A 240 13.18 14.12 43.65
CA GLN A 240 13.37 13.77 45.06
C GLN A 240 12.85 14.89 45.96
N ALA A 241 11.67 14.67 46.55
CA ALA A 241 11.31 15.32 47.79
C ALA A 241 12.19 14.71 48.90
N SER A 242 13.07 15.54 49.45
CA SER A 242 13.93 15.19 50.58
C SER A 242 13.09 15.07 51.85
N THR A 243 13.04 13.89 52.47
CA THR A 243 12.70 13.77 53.90
C THR A 243 13.48 12.62 54.53
N ILE A 244 14.31 12.98 55.50
CA ILE A 244 15.18 12.12 56.30
C ILE A 244 14.32 11.31 57.27
N SER A 245 14.57 10.01 57.40
CA SER A 245 14.41 9.26 58.66
C SER A 245 15.17 7.94 58.60
N ALA A 246 16.04 7.77 59.59
CA ALA A 246 16.93 6.62 59.78
C ALA A 246 16.18 5.33 60.14
N SER A 247 16.76 4.17 59.80
CA SER A 247 16.93 3.05 60.75
C SER A 247 17.65 1.83 60.13
N THR A 248 18.72 1.46 60.82
CA THR A 248 19.20 0.10 61.15
C THR A 248 19.57 -0.93 60.07
N ILE A 249 20.86 -1.27 60.16
CA ILE A 249 21.55 -2.50 59.78
C ILE A 249 20.78 -3.75 60.24
N SER A 250 20.57 -4.71 59.33
CA SER A 250 20.64 -6.13 59.68
C SER A 250 21.03 -6.95 58.46
N ALA A 251 22.28 -7.41 58.47
CA ALA A 251 22.74 -8.51 57.65
C ALA A 251 22.06 -9.80 58.13
N SER A 252 21.50 -10.59 57.21
CA SER A 252 21.24 -12.00 57.44
C SER A 252 21.65 -12.79 56.19
N THR A 253 22.66 -13.60 56.42
CA THR A 253 23.36 -14.49 55.51
C THR A 253 22.57 -15.78 55.23
N PHE A 254 22.83 -16.34 54.04
CA PHE A 254 22.72 -17.76 53.65
C PHE A 254 21.34 -18.47 53.74
N GLY A 255 20.79 -18.75 52.56
CA GLY A 255 19.75 -19.76 52.32
C GLY A 255 20.04 -20.52 51.02
N THR A 256 20.79 -21.60 51.16
CA THR A 256 21.05 -22.74 50.26
C THR A 256 20.26 -22.84 48.94
N THR A 257 21.05 -22.95 47.87
CA THR A 257 20.83 -23.77 46.68
C THR A 257 20.14 -25.11 46.97
N MET A 258 18.94 -25.32 46.43
CA MET A 258 18.50 -26.62 45.90
C MET A 258 17.12 -26.45 45.25
N GLY A 259 17.12 -26.40 43.92
CA GLY A 259 15.88 -26.27 43.13
C GLY A 259 16.05 -26.24 41.62
N VAL A 260 17.28 -26.39 41.10
CA VAL A 260 17.55 -26.37 39.65
C VAL A 260 18.37 -27.60 39.23
N PRO A 261 17.83 -28.82 39.37
CA PRO A 261 18.09 -29.84 38.34
C PRO A 261 16.80 -30.44 37.74
N LEU A 262 15.62 -30.12 38.27
CA LEU A 262 14.37 -30.74 37.79
C LEU A 262 13.83 -30.16 36.47
N VAL A 263 14.19 -28.93 36.10
CA VAL A 263 13.77 -28.32 34.83
C VAL A 263 14.53 -28.91 33.62
N LEU A 264 15.79 -29.32 33.81
CA LEU A 264 16.60 -29.92 32.74
C LEU A 264 16.11 -31.33 32.35
N LEU A 265 15.53 -32.08 33.30
CA LEU A 265 14.95 -33.40 33.03
C LEU A 265 13.67 -33.34 32.18
N LEU A 266 12.94 -32.21 32.21
CA LEU A 266 11.75 -32.02 31.38
C LEU A 266 12.11 -31.68 29.92
N LEU A 267 13.20 -30.95 29.67
CA LEU A 267 13.63 -30.61 28.30
C LEU A 267 14.31 -31.76 27.55
N TYR A 268 14.83 -32.76 28.26
CA TYR A 268 15.38 -33.98 27.65
C TYR A 268 14.29 -34.84 26.98
N LYS A 269 13.06 -34.84 27.50
CA LYS A 269 11.95 -35.62 26.92
C LYS A 269 11.18 -34.90 25.80
N PHE A 270 11.43 -33.62 25.58
CA PHE A 270 10.78 -32.81 24.53
C PHE A 270 11.70 -32.43 23.36
N THR A 271 12.90 -33.00 23.28
CA THR A 271 13.79 -32.83 22.13
C THR A 271 13.92 -34.13 21.34
N PRO A 272 13.01 -34.47 20.41
CA PRO A 272 13.33 -35.42 19.37
C PRO A 272 14.01 -34.64 18.24
N PHE A 273 15.31 -34.36 18.39
CA PHE A 273 16.18 -34.27 17.21
C PHE A 273 16.44 -35.70 16.74
N GLY A 274 15.41 -36.26 16.10
CA GLY A 274 15.47 -37.47 15.31
C GLY A 274 15.52 -37.06 13.84
N SER A 275 16.68 -37.27 13.24
CA SER A 275 17.01 -37.20 11.82
C SER A 275 15.83 -37.45 10.86
N TRP A 276 15.48 -36.43 10.07
CA TRP A 276 14.90 -36.65 8.73
C TRP A 276 15.32 -35.53 7.78
N LEU A 277 16.64 -35.47 7.50
CA LEU A 277 17.14 -34.83 6.28
C LEU A 277 17.17 -35.89 5.19
N SER A 278 16.10 -35.98 4.39
CA SER A 278 16.19 -36.70 3.10
C SER A 278 16.80 -35.75 2.05
N PRO A 279 17.87 -36.14 1.34
CA PRO A 279 18.40 -35.36 0.24
C PRO A 279 17.57 -35.65 -1.01
N GLN A 280 16.73 -34.70 -1.44
CA GLN A 280 16.24 -34.66 -2.81
C GLN A 280 16.70 -33.35 -3.46
N ILE A 281 18.00 -33.29 -3.73
CA ILE A 281 18.56 -32.48 -4.82
C ILE A 281 18.37 -33.31 -6.10
N GLY A 282 17.22 -33.10 -6.73
CA GLY A 282 16.96 -33.46 -8.11
C GLY A 282 16.94 -32.18 -8.94
N ASN A 283 18.10 -31.83 -9.51
CA ASN A 283 18.28 -30.94 -10.66
C ASN A 283 17.20 -29.85 -10.91
N ILE A 284 17.30 -28.72 -10.22
CA ILE A 284 16.78 -27.44 -10.75
C ILE A 284 17.97 -26.69 -11.36
N LYS A 285 18.44 -27.22 -12.50
CA LYS A 285 19.20 -26.44 -13.48
C LYS A 285 18.31 -26.36 -14.72
N ASN A 286 18.11 -25.13 -15.21
CA ASN A 286 17.39 -24.73 -16.43
C ASN A 286 15.85 -24.68 -16.39
N ARG A 287 15.33 -23.55 -15.90
CA ARG A 287 14.16 -22.87 -16.53
C ARG A 287 14.29 -21.35 -16.55
N PHE A 288 15.52 -20.83 -16.75
CA PHE A 288 15.70 -19.52 -17.37
C PHE A 288 16.08 -19.75 -18.83
N ASN A 289 15.06 -19.91 -19.66
CA ASN A 289 15.09 -19.71 -21.10
C ASN A 289 13.72 -19.12 -21.45
N ILE A 290 13.52 -17.85 -21.08
CA ILE A 290 12.64 -17.02 -21.91
C ILE A 290 13.53 -16.66 -23.08
N SER A 291 13.29 -17.39 -24.16
CA SER A 291 13.81 -17.10 -25.49
C SER A 291 13.72 -15.61 -25.72
N ASP A 292 14.86 -15.01 -26.03
CA ASP A 292 14.91 -13.84 -26.88
C ASP A 292 14.04 -14.16 -28.10
N ASN A 293 12.89 -13.51 -28.16
CA ASN A 293 12.17 -13.33 -29.41
C ASN A 293 11.95 -11.83 -29.54
N GLU A 294 12.97 -11.23 -30.12
CA GLU A 294 12.97 -9.96 -30.81
C GLU A 294 11.89 -9.99 -31.91
N GLN A 295 10.64 -9.70 -31.54
CA GLN A 295 9.70 -8.97 -32.39
C GLN A 295 8.46 -8.57 -31.58
N ASN A 296 8.51 -7.38 -31.01
CA ASN A 296 7.40 -6.42 -30.94
C ASN A 296 7.98 -5.09 -30.44
N ASP A 297 8.88 -4.53 -31.25
CA ASP A 297 9.15 -3.10 -31.24
C ASP A 297 7.92 -2.38 -31.80
N SER A 298 7.07 -1.93 -30.90
CA SER A 298 6.15 -0.78 -31.02
C SER A 298 4.96 -1.03 -30.09
N LEU A 299 4.94 -0.37 -28.92
CA LEU A 299 3.71 0.09 -28.23
C LEU A 299 3.97 0.51 -26.78
N PHE A 300 5.01 1.30 -26.49
CA PHE A 300 5.03 2.09 -25.24
C PHE A 300 5.68 3.45 -25.47
N ASN A 301 5.11 4.23 -26.39
CA ASN A 301 5.20 5.68 -26.34
C ASN A 301 3.94 6.17 -25.61
N TYR A 302 3.96 6.14 -24.28
CA TYR A 302 2.99 6.94 -23.54
C TYR A 302 3.50 8.38 -23.52
N SER A 303 2.75 9.21 -24.23
CA SER A 303 2.83 10.65 -24.27
C SER A 303 3.01 11.27 -22.88
N GLU A 304 4.05 12.08 -22.80
CA GLU A 304 4.30 13.13 -21.83
C GLU A 304 3.01 13.97 -21.64
N LEU A 305 2.27 13.71 -20.56
CA LEU A 305 1.21 14.60 -20.11
C LEU A 305 1.88 15.79 -19.42
N ASN A 306 2.11 16.83 -20.22
CA ASN A 306 2.47 18.16 -19.75
C ASN A 306 1.48 18.60 -18.67
N SER A 307 1.97 18.74 -17.44
CA SER A 307 1.33 19.55 -16.42
C SER A 307 1.21 20.97 -16.95
N SER A 308 -0.03 21.43 -17.14
CA SER A 308 -0.36 22.77 -17.59
C SER A 308 0.16 23.79 -16.58
N ASN A 309 1.33 24.38 -16.86
CA ASN A 309 1.71 25.67 -16.31
C ASN A 309 1.45 26.71 -17.39
N GLU A 310 0.45 27.55 -17.12
CA GLU A 310 0.29 28.83 -17.77
C GLU A 310 1.59 29.64 -17.61
N GLN A 311 2.21 30.05 -18.72
CA GLN A 311 2.53 31.45 -19.04
C GLN A 311 3.67 31.59 -20.08
N TYR A 312 3.43 32.56 -20.97
CA TYR A 312 4.34 33.25 -21.90
C TYR A 312 4.56 32.67 -23.32
N ASN A 313 3.78 33.25 -24.25
CA ASN A 313 4.01 33.25 -25.70
C ASN A 313 5.30 33.99 -26.07
N VAL A 314 6.19 33.33 -26.83
CA VAL A 314 7.16 34.02 -27.70
C VAL A 314 7.19 33.29 -29.06
N PRO A 315 6.84 33.95 -30.18
CA PRO A 315 6.94 33.33 -31.50
C PRO A 315 8.36 33.51 -32.06
N TYR A 316 9.01 32.40 -32.44
CA TYR A 316 10.26 32.42 -33.21
C TYR A 316 9.95 32.00 -34.65
N ASN A 317 10.09 32.95 -35.57
CA ASN A 317 10.10 32.70 -37.02
C ASN A 317 11.42 32.03 -37.39
N ILE A 318 11.35 30.88 -38.07
CA ILE A 318 12.52 30.29 -38.75
C ILE A 318 12.42 30.62 -40.24
N ILE A 319 13.36 31.45 -40.69
CA ILE A 319 13.63 31.75 -42.10
C ILE A 319 14.44 30.58 -42.65
N GLY A 320 13.99 30.00 -43.77
CA GLY A 320 14.69 28.95 -44.49
C GLY A 320 15.89 29.47 -45.28
N ASN A 321 16.87 28.59 -45.45
CA ASN A 321 17.72 28.45 -46.62
C ASN A 321 18.24 27.02 -46.68
#